data_AF-A0A2W5X4Z4-F1
#
_entry.id   AF-A0A2W5X4Z4-F1
#
_cell.length_a   1.000
_cell.length_b   1.000
_cell.length_c   1.000
_cell.angle_alpha   90.00
_cell.angle_beta   90.00
_cell.angle_gamma   90.00
#
_symmetry.space_group_name_H-M   'P 1'
#
loop_
_entity.id
_entity.type
_entity.pdbx_description
1 polymer ?
#
loop_
_entity_poly.entity_id
_entity_poly.type
_entity_poly.pdbx_seq_one_letter_code
_entity_poly.pdbx_strand_id
1 'polypeptide(L)'
;MEALYRAALLNTSRQAEFAPDGTAYVKTGDIPAEWLRDASAQVRPYLYFAKNDPDVRTLLRAIIARQGKYLQVDPYANAFTLEYRVWEQKFELDSLAYPIILAYDYWKTTGDASAFTTDESLGLDRVLVTMQREQDHPHNSRYAHREMLDGKGRPVAFTGMIWSGFRPSDDACYYNFLVPANMMAVVALGDLQDIERDVYRNLIKAHEAKSLRDEVQRGIQTFGLVYTPNYGYIYAYEVDGLGNAILADDANIPSLLSAPYLGYVRADDKFYQATRRFLLSADNPTFYTGSVARGIGSQHTADHWVWPLALVMEGMTATSNTERQNVLNQLLASDPGDHLLHESFDPNDPAKFTRADFGWPNALFSEYMMTSIGGAPPIAMGNTDDLEFRSQ
;
A
#
# COMPACT_ATOMS: atom_id res chain seq x y z
N MET A 1 12.05 -10.26 21.26
CA MET A 1 10.92 -10.73 20.42
C MET A 1 9.57 -10.42 21.05
N GLU A 2 9.19 -11.04 22.18
CA GLU A 2 7.88 -10.81 22.80
C GLU A 2 7.62 -9.34 23.16
N ALA A 3 8.62 -8.65 23.72
CA ALA A 3 8.55 -7.22 24.03
C ALA A 3 8.27 -6.36 22.78
N LEU A 4 9.06 -6.54 21.72
CA LEU A 4 8.88 -5.86 20.42
C LEU A 4 7.50 -6.14 19.83
N TYR A 5 7.07 -7.41 19.77
CA TYR A 5 5.77 -7.77 19.21
C TYR A 5 4.61 -7.13 19.99
N ARG A 6 4.64 -7.18 21.33
CA ARG A 6 3.60 -6.57 22.16
C ARG A 6 3.57 -5.05 22.01
N ALA A 7 4.74 -4.40 22.00
CA ALA A 7 4.83 -2.95 21.87
C ALA A 7 4.36 -2.47 20.48
N ALA A 8 4.74 -3.20 19.43
CA ALA A 8 4.31 -2.95 18.06
C ALA A 8 2.79 -3.11 17.89
N LEU A 9 2.21 -4.21 18.39
CA LEU A 9 0.77 -4.47 18.29
C LEU A 9 -0.06 -3.42 19.02
N LEU A 10 0.42 -2.91 20.16
CA LEU A 10 -0.25 -1.88 20.95
C LEU A 10 0.11 -0.46 20.52
N ASN A 11 0.95 -0.26 19.50
CA ASN A 11 1.30 1.07 19.03
C ASN A 11 0.09 1.75 18.35
N THR A 12 -0.53 1.11 17.36
CA THR A 12 -1.69 1.68 16.65
C THR A 12 -2.87 1.97 17.59
N SER A 13 -3.11 1.18 18.63
CA SER A 13 -4.22 1.45 19.57
C SER A 13 -4.04 2.74 20.36
N ARG A 14 -2.81 3.26 20.44
CA ARG A 14 -2.50 4.58 21.05
C ARG A 14 -2.63 5.72 20.04
N GLN A 15 -2.77 5.41 18.75
CA GLN A 15 -2.87 6.36 17.65
C GLN A 15 -4.31 6.48 17.11
N ALA A 16 -5.20 5.56 17.47
CA ALA A 16 -6.61 5.59 17.11
C ALA A 16 -7.47 6.24 18.21
N GLU A 17 -8.39 7.13 17.83
CA GLU A 17 -9.36 7.74 18.73
C GLU A 17 -10.74 7.88 18.08
N PHE A 18 -11.81 7.72 18.88
CA PHE A 18 -13.18 8.01 18.41
C PHE A 18 -13.43 9.52 18.39
N ALA A 19 -14.00 9.99 17.30
CA ALA A 19 -14.42 11.36 17.12
C ALA A 19 -15.88 11.59 17.61
N PRO A 20 -16.27 12.83 17.93
CA PRO A 20 -17.62 13.14 18.41
C PRO A 20 -18.76 12.79 17.43
N ASP A 21 -18.46 12.67 16.14
CA ASP A 21 -19.43 12.32 15.09
C ASP A 21 -19.61 10.80 14.91
N GLY A 22 -19.03 9.99 15.80
CA GLY A 22 -19.13 8.53 15.80
C GLY A 22 -18.19 7.82 14.82
N THR A 23 -17.35 8.57 14.10
CA THR A 23 -16.24 8.02 13.32
C THR A 23 -15.00 7.83 14.19
N ALA A 24 -13.93 7.25 13.66
CA ALA A 24 -12.66 7.12 14.39
C ALA A 24 -11.48 7.53 13.50
N TYR A 25 -10.53 8.25 14.10
CA TYR A 25 -9.36 8.87 13.48
C TYR A 25 -8.10 8.12 13.88
N VAL A 26 -7.16 7.93 12.96
CA VAL A 26 -5.88 7.25 13.18
C VAL A 26 -4.74 8.14 12.70
N LYS A 27 -4.03 8.77 13.63
CA LYS A 27 -2.83 9.53 13.29
C LYS A 27 -1.69 8.60 12.86
N THR A 28 -0.76 9.09 12.04
CA THR A 28 0.40 8.27 11.62
C THR A 28 1.40 7.98 12.75
N GLY A 29 1.40 8.84 13.78
CA GLY A 29 2.25 8.75 14.96
C GLY A 29 2.72 10.13 15.40
N ASP A 30 3.98 10.44 15.10
CA ASP A 30 4.62 11.74 15.35
C ASP A 30 4.06 12.91 14.51
N ILE A 31 3.35 12.64 13.41
CA ILE A 31 2.67 13.65 12.59
C ILE A 31 1.18 13.72 12.97
N PRO A 32 0.62 14.91 13.27
CA PRO A 32 -0.75 15.07 13.73
C PRO A 32 -1.79 15.09 12.57
N ALA A 33 -1.62 14.20 11.59
CA ALA A 33 -2.53 14.00 10.47
C ALA A 33 -2.79 12.49 10.25
N GLU A 34 -3.89 12.18 9.58
CA GLU A 34 -4.26 10.84 9.14
C GLU A 34 -4.01 10.73 7.64
N TRP A 35 -3.13 9.82 7.24
CA TRP A 35 -2.99 9.39 5.86
C TRP A 35 -3.94 8.23 5.60
N LEU A 36 -4.63 8.24 4.46
CA LEU A 36 -5.53 7.15 4.06
C LEU A 36 -4.79 5.81 3.99
N ARG A 37 -3.55 5.82 3.47
CA ARG A 37 -2.63 4.69 3.46
C ARG A 37 -2.32 4.20 4.87
N ASP A 38 -1.70 5.07 5.66
CA ASP A 38 -1.16 4.71 6.97
C ASP A 38 -2.24 4.19 7.89
N ALA A 39 -3.38 4.88 8.00
CA ALA A 39 -4.50 4.45 8.83
C ALA A 39 -5.00 3.06 8.44
N SER A 40 -5.17 2.80 7.14
CA SER A 40 -5.65 1.52 6.64
C SER A 40 -4.67 0.38 6.93
N ALA A 41 -3.38 0.62 6.69
CA ALA A 41 -2.36 -0.38 6.94
C ALA A 41 -2.14 -0.62 8.45
N GLN A 42 -2.23 0.44 9.25
CA GLN A 42 -2.06 0.36 10.70
C GLN A 42 -3.12 -0.51 11.39
N VAL A 43 -4.37 -0.42 10.96
CA VAL A 43 -5.46 -1.15 11.60
C VAL A 43 -5.73 -2.53 11.02
N ARG A 44 -5.08 -2.87 9.89
CA ARG A 44 -5.19 -4.18 9.24
C ARG A 44 -4.97 -5.37 10.19
N PRO A 45 -3.94 -5.38 11.08
CA PRO A 45 -3.74 -6.50 12.01
C PRO A 45 -4.91 -6.68 13.01
N TYR A 46 -5.77 -5.68 13.19
CA TYR A 46 -6.91 -5.82 14.07
C TYR A 46 -8.06 -6.62 13.47
N LEU A 47 -8.04 -6.87 12.15
CA LEU A 47 -8.99 -7.77 11.50
C LEU A 47 -8.95 -9.19 12.06
N TYR A 48 -7.78 -9.65 12.54
CA TYR A 48 -7.65 -10.95 13.22
C TYR A 48 -8.51 -11.07 14.50
N PHE A 49 -8.87 -9.94 15.12
CA PHE A 49 -9.68 -9.90 16.34
C PHE A 49 -11.14 -9.50 16.05
N ALA A 50 -11.41 -8.78 14.96
CA ALA A 50 -12.69 -8.16 14.65
C ALA A 50 -13.90 -9.12 14.63
N LYS A 51 -13.69 -10.38 14.26
CA LYS A 51 -14.76 -11.39 14.26
C LYS A 51 -15.26 -11.71 15.67
N ASN A 52 -14.36 -11.73 16.65
CA ASN A 52 -14.64 -12.18 18.02
C ASN A 52 -14.70 -11.04 19.04
N ASP A 53 -14.20 -9.86 18.68
CA ASP A 53 -14.16 -8.67 19.53
C ASP A 53 -15.07 -7.55 18.95
N PRO A 54 -16.24 -7.28 19.56
CA PRO A 54 -17.16 -6.24 19.11
C PRO A 54 -16.59 -4.81 19.19
N ASP A 55 -15.67 -4.54 20.12
CA ASP A 55 -15.09 -3.20 20.30
C ASP A 55 -14.10 -2.92 19.16
N VAL A 56 -13.24 -3.89 18.84
CA VAL A 56 -12.35 -3.83 17.66
C VAL A 56 -13.16 -3.67 16.37
N ARG A 57 -14.24 -4.45 16.23
CA ARG A 57 -15.12 -4.35 15.06
C ARG A 57 -15.74 -2.96 14.91
N THR A 58 -16.21 -2.39 16.03
CA THR A 58 -16.80 -1.05 16.06
C THR A 58 -15.78 0.02 15.69
N LEU A 59 -14.54 -0.10 16.19
CA LEU A 59 -13.44 0.79 15.84
C LEU A 59 -13.14 0.76 14.34
N LEU A 60 -12.94 -0.43 13.76
CA LEU A 60 -12.64 -0.58 12.33
C LEU A 60 -13.75 0.00 11.45
N ARG A 61 -15.01 -0.28 11.78
CA ARG A 61 -16.17 0.29 11.07
C ARG A 61 -16.19 1.82 11.13
N ALA A 62 -15.83 2.40 12.28
CA ALA A 62 -15.79 3.85 12.46
C ALA A 62 -14.63 4.52 11.70
N ILE A 63 -13.51 3.81 11.50
CA ILE A 63 -12.38 4.26 10.66
C ILE A 63 -12.77 4.23 9.19
N ILE A 64 -13.35 3.12 8.72
CA ILE A 64 -13.85 3.02 7.32
C ILE A 64 -14.81 4.18 7.02
N ALA A 65 -15.79 4.41 7.91
CA ALA A 65 -16.74 5.51 7.75
C ALA A 65 -16.08 6.91 7.73
N ARG A 66 -14.94 7.09 8.43
CA ARG A 66 -14.17 8.34 8.36
C ARG A 66 -13.49 8.50 7.00
N GLN A 67 -12.85 7.44 6.50
CA GLN A 67 -12.16 7.47 5.21
C GLN A 67 -13.12 7.72 4.05
N GLY A 68 -14.32 7.14 4.08
CA GLY A 68 -15.39 7.48 3.11
C GLY A 68 -15.73 8.97 3.07
N LYS A 69 -15.73 9.65 4.23
CA LYS A 69 -15.93 11.11 4.29
C LYS A 69 -14.74 11.89 3.76
N TYR A 70 -13.50 11.46 4.02
CA TYR A 70 -12.30 12.08 3.46
C TYR A 70 -12.29 12.04 1.92
N LEU A 71 -12.66 10.90 1.34
CA LEU A 71 -12.78 10.73 -0.11
C LEU A 71 -13.84 11.64 -0.75
N GLN A 72 -14.89 11.99 0.01
CA GLN A 72 -15.88 12.99 -0.42
C GLN A 72 -15.34 14.43 -0.34
N VAL A 73 -14.47 14.72 0.63
CA VAL A 73 -13.83 16.04 0.76
C VAL A 73 -12.91 16.28 -0.42
N ASP A 74 -11.96 15.37 -0.65
CA ASP A 74 -11.00 15.50 -1.74
C ASP A 74 -10.33 14.16 -2.11
N PRO A 75 -10.70 13.52 -3.23
CA PRO A 75 -10.05 12.28 -3.67
C PRO A 75 -8.66 12.50 -4.29
N TYR A 76 -8.10 13.72 -4.26
CA TYR A 76 -6.70 13.96 -4.63
C TYR A 76 -5.77 14.13 -3.42
N ALA A 77 -6.31 14.13 -2.20
CA ALA A 77 -5.54 14.31 -0.99
C ALA A 77 -5.15 12.97 -0.35
N ASN A 78 -3.88 12.87 0.06
CA ASN A 78 -3.32 11.74 0.80
C ASN A 78 -3.60 11.86 2.31
N ALA A 79 -3.68 13.08 2.85
CA ALA A 79 -3.70 13.31 4.29
C ALA A 79 -4.75 14.33 4.77
N PHE A 80 -5.34 14.06 5.94
CA PHE A 80 -6.40 14.86 6.53
C PHE A 80 -6.24 15.07 8.03
N THR A 81 -6.87 16.13 8.53
CA THR A 81 -7.01 16.41 9.97
C THR A 81 -8.25 15.75 10.56
N LEU A 82 -8.34 15.74 11.90
CA LEU A 82 -9.52 15.26 12.64
C LEU A 82 -10.81 16.00 12.22
N GLU A 83 -10.72 17.31 11.90
CA GLU A 83 -11.84 18.15 11.45
C GLU A 83 -12.11 18.10 9.93
N TYR A 84 -11.66 17.05 9.23
CA TYR A 84 -11.89 16.87 7.78
C TYR A 84 -11.31 17.96 6.88
N ARG A 85 -10.25 18.64 7.33
CA ARG A 85 -9.47 19.53 6.44
C ARG A 85 -8.34 18.73 5.80
N VAL A 86 -8.10 18.99 4.51
CA VAL A 86 -6.92 18.52 3.79
C VAL A 86 -5.68 19.04 4.51
N TRP A 87 -4.84 18.11 4.98
CA TRP A 87 -3.54 18.38 5.56
C TRP A 87 -2.49 18.49 4.44
N GLU A 88 -2.51 17.52 3.53
CA GLU A 88 -1.65 17.48 2.35
C GLU A 88 -2.44 16.96 1.14
N GLN A 89 -2.14 17.51 -0.04
CA GLN A 89 -2.83 17.19 -1.29
C GLN A 89 -1.86 16.61 -2.34
N LYS A 90 -1.10 15.58 -1.95
CA LYS A 90 -0.29 14.79 -2.88
C LYS A 90 -1.13 13.63 -3.42
N PHE A 91 -1.36 13.63 -4.72
CA PHE A 91 -2.17 12.59 -5.34
C PHE A 91 -1.38 11.30 -5.48
N GLU A 92 -1.77 10.35 -4.66
CA GLU A 92 -1.22 9.01 -4.58
C GLU A 92 -2.33 8.02 -4.91
N LEU A 93 -2.12 7.24 -5.96
CA LEU A 93 -3.13 6.26 -6.38
C LEU A 93 -3.46 5.26 -5.26
N ASP A 94 -2.48 4.90 -4.43
CA ASP A 94 -2.69 4.01 -3.29
C ASP A 94 -3.58 4.61 -2.20
N SER A 95 -3.59 5.93 -2.01
CA SER A 95 -4.48 6.62 -1.06
C SER A 95 -5.97 6.38 -1.41
N LEU A 96 -6.28 6.08 -2.67
CA LEU A 96 -7.62 5.65 -3.09
C LEU A 96 -7.86 4.14 -2.96
N ALA A 97 -6.82 3.33 -3.11
CA ALA A 97 -6.93 1.88 -3.05
C ALA A 97 -7.03 1.34 -1.62
N TYR A 98 -6.29 1.92 -0.68
CA TYR A 98 -6.23 1.48 0.72
C TYR A 98 -7.61 1.47 1.42
N PRO A 99 -8.44 2.53 1.33
CA PRO A 99 -9.78 2.52 1.91
C PRO A 99 -10.69 1.41 1.34
N ILE A 100 -10.62 1.16 0.02
CA ILE A 100 -11.40 0.10 -0.62
C ILE A 100 -11.02 -1.26 -0.03
N ILE A 101 -9.71 -1.56 0.00
CA ILE A 101 -9.18 -2.83 0.48
C ILE A 101 -9.52 -3.03 1.97
N LEU A 102 -9.38 -1.98 2.80
CA LEU A 102 -9.75 -2.07 4.21
C LEU A 102 -11.24 -2.40 4.39
N ALA A 103 -12.11 -1.71 3.67
CA ALA A 103 -13.55 -1.93 3.74
C ALA A 103 -13.94 -3.34 3.26
N TYR A 104 -13.32 -3.81 2.18
CA TYR A 104 -13.52 -5.16 1.65
C TYR A 104 -13.06 -6.24 2.65
N ASP A 105 -11.84 -6.13 3.17
CA ASP A 105 -11.27 -7.10 4.08
C ASP A 105 -12.04 -7.15 5.41
N TYR A 106 -12.48 -5.98 5.90
CA TYR A 106 -13.41 -5.89 7.04
C TYR A 106 -14.69 -6.68 6.78
N TRP A 107 -15.33 -6.45 5.64
CA TRP A 107 -16.56 -7.12 5.26
C TRP A 107 -16.40 -8.63 5.13
N LYS A 108 -15.37 -9.08 4.40
CA LYS A 108 -15.11 -10.52 4.21
C LYS A 108 -14.72 -11.22 5.50
N THR A 109 -14.00 -10.54 6.39
CA THR A 109 -13.57 -11.12 7.67
C THR A 109 -14.71 -11.22 8.68
N THR A 110 -15.54 -10.18 8.78
CA THR A 110 -16.56 -10.06 9.83
C THR A 110 -17.96 -10.47 9.38
N GLY A 111 -18.25 -10.43 8.08
CA GLY A 111 -19.59 -10.51 7.52
C GLY A 111 -20.44 -9.26 7.73
N ASP A 112 -19.88 -8.19 8.32
CA ASP A 112 -20.61 -6.97 8.63
C ASP A 112 -20.59 -6.00 7.44
N ALA A 113 -21.74 -5.84 6.79
CA ALA A 113 -21.94 -4.89 5.71
C ALA A 113 -22.40 -3.49 6.19
N SER A 114 -22.53 -3.25 7.50
CA SER A 114 -23.01 -1.96 8.02
C SER A 114 -22.00 -0.81 7.89
N ALA A 115 -20.74 -1.11 7.55
CA ALA A 115 -19.74 -0.10 7.17
C ALA A 115 -20.11 0.62 5.85
N PHE A 116 -20.81 -0.07 4.95
CA PHE A 116 -21.17 0.42 3.61
C PHE A 116 -22.43 1.29 3.65
N THR A 117 -22.29 2.46 4.27
CA THR A 117 -23.35 3.46 4.33
C THR A 117 -23.53 4.19 2.98
N THR A 118 -24.52 5.09 2.90
CA THR A 118 -24.65 6.00 1.75
C THR A 118 -23.44 6.91 1.61
N ASP A 119 -22.89 7.42 2.72
CA ASP A 119 -21.70 8.28 2.69
C ASP A 119 -20.47 7.50 2.18
N GLU A 120 -20.35 6.23 2.58
CA GLU A 120 -19.29 5.35 2.08
C GLU A 120 -19.43 5.16 0.55
N SER A 121 -20.64 4.90 0.06
CA SER A 121 -20.90 4.75 -1.38
C SER A 121 -20.53 6.02 -2.16
N LEU A 122 -20.83 7.21 -1.61
CA LEU A 122 -20.45 8.48 -2.22
C LEU A 122 -18.93 8.69 -2.25
N GLY A 123 -18.20 8.25 -1.21
CA GLY A 123 -16.74 8.27 -1.19
C GLY A 123 -16.14 7.35 -2.26
N LEU A 124 -16.63 6.12 -2.35
CA LEU A 124 -16.22 5.14 -3.35
C LEU A 124 -16.54 5.60 -4.79
N ASP A 125 -17.63 6.33 -4.99
CA ASP A 125 -17.94 6.97 -6.28
C ASP A 125 -16.90 8.01 -6.68
N ARG A 126 -16.43 8.82 -5.72
CA ARG A 126 -15.35 9.78 -5.97
C ARG A 126 -14.06 9.08 -6.32
N VAL A 127 -13.75 7.96 -5.68
CA VAL A 127 -12.58 7.13 -6.01
C VAL A 127 -12.65 6.65 -7.45
N LEU A 128 -13.73 5.96 -7.84
CA LEU A 128 -13.85 5.36 -9.18
C LEU A 128 -13.77 6.44 -10.27
N VAL A 129 -14.48 7.56 -10.10
CA VAL A 129 -14.45 8.67 -11.06
C VAL A 129 -13.05 9.29 -11.17
N THR A 130 -12.33 9.43 -10.06
CA THR A 130 -10.96 9.94 -10.09
C THR A 130 -10.03 8.96 -10.80
N MET A 131 -10.07 7.67 -10.46
CA MET A 131 -9.25 6.66 -11.14
C MET A 131 -9.51 6.62 -12.66
N GLN A 132 -10.77 6.70 -13.10
CA GLN A 132 -11.12 6.77 -14.53
C GLN A 132 -10.56 8.04 -15.20
N ARG A 133 -10.67 9.20 -14.54
CA ARG A 133 -10.15 10.47 -15.07
C ARG A 133 -8.63 10.41 -15.27
N GLU A 134 -7.93 9.81 -14.32
CA GLU A 134 -6.48 9.77 -14.30
C GLU A 134 -5.87 8.70 -15.24
N GLN A 135 -6.67 7.92 -15.97
CA GLN A 135 -6.16 7.13 -17.11
C GLN A 135 -5.68 8.00 -18.28
N ASP A 136 -6.22 9.23 -18.41
CA ASP A 136 -5.82 10.22 -19.42
C ASP A 136 -5.61 11.58 -18.75
N HIS A 137 -4.67 11.61 -17.79
CA HIS A 137 -4.31 12.78 -17.01
C HIS A 137 -4.09 14.05 -17.86
N PRO A 138 -3.29 14.03 -18.96
CA PRO A 138 -2.99 15.25 -19.72
C PRO A 138 -4.21 15.92 -20.36
N HIS A 139 -5.25 15.15 -20.71
CA HIS A 139 -6.46 15.69 -21.36
C HIS A 139 -7.61 15.93 -20.38
N ASN A 140 -7.75 15.07 -19.35
CA ASN A 140 -8.95 15.05 -18.51
C ASN A 140 -8.73 15.61 -17.09
N SER A 141 -7.48 15.67 -16.61
CA SER A 141 -7.18 16.14 -15.26
C SER A 141 -6.84 17.62 -15.21
N ARG A 142 -7.13 18.22 -14.05
CA ARG A 142 -6.68 19.57 -13.67
C ARG A 142 -5.79 19.54 -12.43
N TYR A 143 -5.49 18.36 -11.90
CA TYR A 143 -4.62 18.21 -10.74
C TYR A 143 -3.23 18.76 -11.07
N ALA A 144 -2.68 19.55 -10.15
CA ALA A 144 -1.34 20.09 -10.29
C ALA A 144 -0.70 20.27 -8.91
N HIS A 145 0.59 19.97 -8.81
CA HIS A 145 1.35 20.10 -7.58
C HIS A 145 2.76 20.58 -7.84
N ARG A 146 3.19 21.62 -7.11
CA ARG A 146 4.46 22.34 -7.33
C ARG A 146 5.74 21.50 -7.27
N GLU A 147 5.68 20.34 -6.60
CA GLU A 147 6.82 19.42 -6.47
C GLU A 147 7.03 18.56 -7.73
N MET A 148 6.04 18.50 -8.61
CA MET A 148 6.15 17.80 -9.89
C MET A 148 6.71 18.73 -10.98
N LEU A 149 7.29 18.14 -12.03
CA LEU A 149 7.77 18.88 -13.19
C LEU A 149 6.66 19.76 -13.79
N ASP A 150 6.91 21.07 -13.87
CA ASP A 150 5.97 22.11 -14.31
C ASP A 150 4.59 22.07 -13.61
N GLY A 151 4.53 21.47 -12.42
CA GLY A 151 3.29 21.26 -11.69
C GLY A 151 2.41 20.12 -12.22
N LYS A 152 2.75 19.47 -13.33
CA LYS A 152 1.88 18.51 -14.04
C LYS A 152 2.45 17.10 -14.16
N GLY A 153 3.70 16.90 -13.74
CA GLY A 153 4.42 15.66 -13.97
C GLY A 153 5.00 15.58 -15.38
N ARG A 154 5.58 14.42 -15.71
CA ARG A 154 6.24 14.23 -17.01
C ARG A 154 5.22 13.88 -18.10
N PRO A 155 5.57 14.08 -19.39
CA PRO A 155 4.74 13.59 -20.49
C PRO A 155 4.51 12.08 -20.38
N VAL A 156 3.28 11.65 -20.63
CA VAL A 156 2.86 10.25 -20.65
C VAL A 156 2.04 9.95 -21.91
N ALA A 157 2.04 8.70 -22.37
CA ALA A 157 1.09 8.18 -23.35
C ALA A 157 -0.09 7.50 -22.66
N PHE A 158 -1.20 7.32 -23.38
CA PHE A 158 -2.31 6.51 -22.87
C PHE A 158 -1.91 5.03 -22.84
N THR A 159 -1.98 4.42 -21.65
CA THR A 159 -1.59 3.01 -21.43
C THR A 159 -2.73 2.14 -20.92
N GLY A 160 -3.84 2.74 -20.48
CA GLY A 160 -4.89 2.10 -19.69
C GLY A 160 -4.59 2.05 -18.19
N MET A 161 -3.33 2.26 -17.76
CA MET A 161 -2.98 2.45 -16.35
C MET A 161 -3.44 3.82 -15.85
N ILE A 162 -3.54 3.95 -14.54
CA ILE A 162 -3.94 5.17 -13.84
C ILE A 162 -2.68 5.93 -13.44
N TRP A 163 -2.64 7.22 -13.78
CA TRP A 163 -1.58 8.15 -13.42
C TRP A 163 -1.51 8.31 -11.89
N SER A 164 -0.30 8.52 -11.34
CA SER A 164 -0.07 8.91 -9.95
C SER A 164 0.93 10.06 -9.91
N GLY A 165 0.66 11.08 -9.11
CA GLY A 165 1.55 12.22 -8.93
C GLY A 165 2.72 11.89 -8.01
N PHE A 166 2.42 11.13 -6.97
CA PHE A 166 3.34 10.76 -5.91
C PHE A 166 3.32 9.25 -5.65
N ARG A 167 4.41 8.77 -5.05
CA ARG A 167 4.61 7.41 -4.55
C ARG A 167 4.02 7.28 -3.14
N PRO A 168 3.86 6.07 -2.60
CA PRO A 168 3.51 5.89 -1.19
C PRO A 168 4.59 6.36 -0.20
N SER A 169 5.75 6.83 -0.69
CA SER A 169 6.76 7.57 0.10
C SER A 169 6.49 9.07 0.18
N ASP A 170 5.36 9.55 -0.36
CA ASP A 170 5.03 10.97 -0.54
C ASP A 170 6.01 11.73 -1.47
N ASP A 171 6.92 11.03 -2.14
CA ASP A 171 7.82 11.60 -3.15
C ASP A 171 7.17 11.64 -4.53
N ALA A 172 7.49 12.67 -5.33
CA ALA A 172 6.96 12.77 -6.69
C ALA A 172 7.43 11.60 -7.56
N CYS A 173 6.50 11.01 -8.32
CA CYS A 173 6.82 10.01 -9.32
C CYS A 173 7.72 10.62 -10.39
N TYR A 174 8.72 9.86 -10.87
CA TYR A 174 9.50 10.30 -12.02
C TYR A 174 8.75 10.06 -13.31
N TYR A 175 8.29 8.83 -13.55
CA TYR A 175 7.25 8.55 -14.54
C TYR A 175 5.95 8.18 -13.84
N ASN A 176 4.85 8.73 -14.33
CA ASN A 176 3.63 8.79 -13.55
C ASN A 176 2.73 7.55 -13.63
N PHE A 177 3.09 6.51 -14.40
CA PHE A 177 2.49 5.19 -14.19
C PHE A 177 3.35 4.39 -13.21
N LEU A 178 3.10 4.63 -11.92
CA LEU A 178 3.67 3.87 -10.83
C LEU A 178 3.07 2.46 -10.84
N VAL A 179 3.87 1.49 -11.27
CA VAL A 179 3.44 0.11 -11.52
C VAL A 179 2.89 -0.55 -10.26
N PRO A 180 3.56 -0.54 -9.08
CA PRO A 180 3.02 -1.21 -7.90
C PRO A 180 1.72 -0.58 -7.39
N ALA A 181 1.52 0.74 -7.53
CA ALA A 181 0.24 1.36 -7.20
C ALA A 181 -0.87 0.95 -8.17
N ASN A 182 -0.54 0.78 -9.45
CA ASN A 182 -1.49 0.22 -10.43
C ASN A 182 -1.81 -1.25 -10.16
N MET A 183 -0.84 -2.05 -9.70
CA MET A 183 -1.09 -3.42 -9.22
C MET A 183 -2.10 -3.44 -8.07
N MET A 184 -1.91 -2.56 -7.08
CA MET A 184 -2.84 -2.40 -5.97
C MET A 184 -4.22 -1.94 -6.44
N ALA A 185 -4.29 -1.03 -7.41
CA ALA A 185 -5.55 -0.57 -7.99
C ALA A 185 -6.32 -1.70 -8.69
N VAL A 186 -5.64 -2.64 -9.37
CA VAL A 186 -6.30 -3.82 -9.97
C VAL A 186 -6.99 -4.68 -8.91
N VAL A 187 -6.37 -4.85 -7.73
CA VAL A 187 -6.98 -5.59 -6.63
C VAL A 187 -8.17 -4.80 -6.06
N ALA A 188 -7.95 -3.53 -5.70
CA ALA A 188 -8.98 -2.66 -5.16
C ALA A 188 -10.21 -2.52 -6.08
N LEU A 189 -10.03 -2.46 -7.40
CA LEU A 189 -11.16 -2.40 -8.34
C LEU A 189 -11.94 -3.72 -8.42
N GLY A 190 -11.29 -4.87 -8.18
CA GLY A 190 -11.96 -6.16 -8.03
C GLY A 190 -12.79 -6.20 -6.75
N ASP A 191 -12.23 -5.69 -5.65
CA ASP A 191 -12.92 -5.55 -4.37
C ASP A 191 -14.13 -4.60 -4.48
N LEU A 192 -13.96 -3.46 -5.16
CA LEU A 192 -15.03 -2.50 -5.44
C LEU A 192 -16.13 -3.12 -6.29
N GLN A 193 -15.78 -3.89 -7.32
CA GLN A 193 -16.76 -4.62 -8.14
C GLN A 193 -17.65 -5.52 -7.27
N ASP A 194 -17.04 -6.27 -6.36
CA ASP A 194 -17.74 -7.16 -5.43
C ASP A 194 -18.62 -6.38 -4.44
N ILE A 195 -18.10 -5.29 -3.85
CA ILE A 195 -18.86 -4.41 -2.94
C ILE A 195 -20.09 -3.84 -3.65
N GLU A 196 -19.91 -3.25 -4.84
CA GLU A 196 -21.00 -2.68 -5.63
C GLU A 196 -22.05 -3.74 -5.99
N ARG A 197 -21.62 -4.93 -6.42
CA ARG A 197 -22.52 -6.03 -6.81
C ARG A 197 -23.28 -6.64 -5.63
N ASP A 198 -22.58 -6.95 -4.55
CA ASP A 198 -23.09 -7.81 -3.50
C ASP A 198 -23.64 -7.05 -2.30
N VAL A 199 -23.12 -5.85 -2.03
CA VAL A 199 -23.58 -5.00 -0.92
C VAL A 199 -24.57 -3.96 -1.45
N TYR A 200 -24.13 -3.09 -2.36
CA TYR A 200 -24.96 -1.99 -2.86
C TYR A 200 -25.96 -2.41 -3.95
N ARG A 201 -25.83 -3.62 -4.50
CA ARG A 201 -26.67 -4.16 -5.58
C ARG A 201 -26.65 -3.28 -6.85
N ASN A 202 -25.55 -2.60 -7.08
CA ASN A 202 -25.33 -1.71 -8.21
C ASN A 202 -24.50 -2.39 -9.31
N LEU A 203 -25.20 -3.12 -10.19
CA LEU A 203 -24.56 -3.85 -11.27
C LEU A 203 -23.88 -2.94 -12.32
N ILE A 204 -24.32 -1.69 -12.44
CA ILE A 204 -23.73 -0.72 -13.38
C ILE A 204 -22.33 -0.33 -12.90
N LYS A 205 -22.21 0.14 -11.65
CA LYS A 205 -20.91 0.50 -11.07
C LYS A 205 -19.99 -0.71 -10.92
N ALA A 206 -20.53 -1.88 -10.57
CA ALA A 206 -19.74 -3.11 -10.55
C ALA A 206 -19.10 -3.39 -11.93
N HIS A 207 -19.83 -3.19 -13.03
CA HIS A 207 -19.31 -3.33 -14.38
C HIS A 207 -18.29 -2.24 -14.75
N GLU A 208 -18.50 -0.99 -14.32
CA GLU A 208 -17.55 0.10 -14.52
C GLU A 208 -16.22 -0.17 -13.80
N ALA A 209 -16.27 -0.60 -12.53
CA ALA A 209 -15.09 -0.96 -11.75
C ALA A 209 -14.33 -2.13 -12.40
N LYS A 210 -15.05 -3.17 -12.84
CA LYS A 210 -14.45 -4.29 -13.59
C LYS A 210 -13.81 -3.82 -14.91
N SER A 211 -14.49 -2.97 -15.67
CA SER A 211 -13.97 -2.51 -16.96
C SER A 211 -12.65 -1.76 -16.79
N LEU A 212 -12.60 -0.85 -15.81
CA LEU A 212 -11.37 -0.14 -15.45
C LEU A 212 -10.28 -1.10 -14.98
N ARG A 213 -10.62 -2.08 -14.12
CA ARG A 213 -9.68 -3.13 -13.65
C ARG A 213 -9.03 -3.85 -14.81
N ASP A 214 -9.82 -4.28 -15.79
CA ASP A 214 -9.33 -5.01 -16.96
C ASP A 214 -8.42 -4.14 -17.83
N GLU A 215 -8.70 -2.84 -17.96
CA GLU A 215 -7.86 -1.88 -18.69
C GLU A 215 -6.51 -1.65 -18.01
N VAL A 216 -6.52 -1.41 -16.70
CA VAL A 216 -5.30 -1.21 -15.90
C VAL A 216 -4.44 -2.48 -15.96
N GLN A 217 -5.04 -3.67 -15.79
CA GLN A 217 -4.33 -4.94 -15.91
C GLN A 217 -3.65 -5.07 -17.29
N ARG A 218 -4.38 -4.81 -18.38
CA ARG A 218 -3.78 -4.84 -19.74
C ARG A 218 -2.65 -3.83 -19.89
N GLY A 219 -2.79 -2.65 -19.29
CA GLY A 219 -1.75 -1.62 -19.26
C GLY A 219 -0.48 -2.09 -18.54
N ILE A 220 -0.61 -2.64 -17.34
CA ILE A 220 0.53 -3.20 -16.57
C ILE A 220 1.21 -4.30 -17.38
N GLN A 221 0.45 -5.26 -17.91
CA GLN A 221 1.03 -6.38 -18.65
C GLN A 221 1.73 -5.94 -19.94
N THR A 222 1.30 -4.82 -20.55
CA THR A 222 1.86 -4.31 -21.80
C THR A 222 3.07 -3.41 -21.61
N PHE A 223 3.00 -2.49 -20.65
CA PHE A 223 3.99 -1.44 -20.46
C PHE A 223 4.85 -1.61 -19.21
N GLY A 224 4.36 -2.34 -18.20
CA GLY A 224 5.04 -2.53 -16.92
C GLY A 224 6.12 -3.61 -16.93
N LEU A 225 6.14 -4.52 -17.91
CA LEU A 225 7.17 -5.56 -18.05
C LEU A 225 8.31 -5.12 -18.98
N VAL A 226 9.53 -5.09 -18.47
CA VAL A 226 10.74 -4.68 -19.19
C VAL A 226 11.77 -5.81 -19.18
N TYR A 227 12.37 -6.07 -20.35
CA TYR A 227 13.44 -7.07 -20.46
C TYR A 227 14.76 -6.51 -19.92
N THR A 228 15.44 -7.31 -19.09
CA THR A 228 16.80 -7.06 -18.62
C THR A 228 17.71 -8.24 -18.97
N PRO A 229 18.98 -8.00 -19.32
CA PRO A 229 19.92 -9.08 -19.66
C PRO A 229 20.14 -10.11 -18.54
N ASN A 230 20.15 -9.67 -17.28
CA ASN A 230 20.51 -10.52 -16.13
C ASN A 230 19.30 -11.24 -15.51
N TYR A 231 18.10 -10.69 -15.62
CA TYR A 231 16.91 -11.21 -14.93
C TYR A 231 15.79 -11.66 -15.88
N GLY A 232 15.91 -11.38 -17.18
CA GLY A 232 14.81 -11.54 -18.13
C GLY A 232 13.77 -10.43 -17.96
N TYR A 233 12.51 -10.73 -18.21
CA TYR A 233 11.42 -9.78 -17.98
C TYR A 233 11.15 -9.59 -16.49
N ILE A 234 11.20 -8.33 -16.07
CA ILE A 234 10.84 -7.89 -14.72
C ILE A 234 9.82 -6.76 -14.81
N TYR A 235 9.01 -6.59 -13.78
CA TYR A 235 8.25 -5.38 -13.58
C TYR A 235 9.17 -4.18 -13.34
N ALA A 236 8.96 -3.10 -14.10
CA ALA A 236 9.51 -1.79 -13.82
C ALA A 236 8.76 -1.14 -12.64
N TYR A 237 9.41 -0.21 -11.94
CA TYR A 237 8.80 0.52 -10.83
C TYR A 237 7.87 1.62 -11.36
N GLU A 238 8.33 2.39 -12.34
CA GLU A 238 7.58 3.45 -12.99
C GLU A 238 7.78 3.40 -14.50
N VAL A 239 6.74 3.72 -15.27
CA VAL A 239 6.80 3.85 -16.73
C VAL A 239 5.97 5.04 -17.22
N ASP A 240 6.19 5.49 -18.45
CA ASP A 240 5.46 6.63 -19.06
C ASP A 240 4.57 6.25 -20.25
N GLY A 241 4.62 4.99 -20.70
CA GLY A 241 3.94 4.55 -21.92
C GLY A 241 4.61 5.00 -23.22
N LEU A 242 5.70 5.76 -23.16
CA LEU A 242 6.50 6.24 -24.30
C LEU A 242 7.78 5.40 -24.50
N GLY A 243 7.96 4.34 -23.70
CA GLY A 243 9.07 3.40 -23.77
C GLY A 243 10.15 3.63 -22.72
N ASN A 244 9.96 4.58 -21.78
CA ASN A 244 10.88 4.76 -20.68
C ASN A 244 10.40 4.05 -19.41
N ALA A 245 11.35 3.64 -18.58
CA ALA A 245 11.11 2.91 -17.35
C ALA A 245 12.15 3.24 -16.27
N ILE A 246 11.74 3.20 -15.01
CA ILE A 246 12.63 3.13 -13.84
C ILE A 246 12.68 1.69 -13.35
N LEU A 247 13.89 1.14 -13.22
CA LEU A 247 14.14 -0.17 -12.65
C LEU A 247 14.71 0.02 -11.24
N ALA A 248 13.85 -0.09 -10.23
CA ALA A 248 14.17 0.02 -8.81
C ALA A 248 13.04 -0.61 -7.99
N ASP A 249 13.09 -0.47 -6.66
CA ASP A 249 11.90 -0.47 -5.81
C ASP A 249 11.99 0.67 -4.79
N ASP A 250 10.92 0.88 -4.05
CA ASP A 250 10.91 1.71 -2.84
C ASP A 250 10.36 0.90 -1.66
N ALA A 251 10.75 1.25 -0.44
CA ALA A 251 10.33 0.55 0.76
C ALA A 251 8.84 0.71 1.10
N ASN A 252 8.21 1.82 0.69
CA ASN A 252 6.82 2.10 0.98
C ASN A 252 5.89 1.20 0.15
N ILE A 253 4.79 0.74 0.77
CA ILE A 253 3.84 -0.18 0.14
C ILE A 253 2.62 0.62 -0.36
N PRO A 254 2.19 0.46 -1.62
CA PRO A 254 2.54 -0.61 -2.55
C PRO A 254 3.93 -0.46 -3.20
N SER A 255 4.74 -1.51 -3.07
CA SER A 255 6.03 -1.71 -3.73
C SER A 255 5.98 -2.93 -4.66
N LEU A 256 6.94 -3.07 -5.57
CA LEU A 256 7.01 -4.26 -6.42
C LEU A 256 7.23 -5.53 -5.59
N LEU A 257 8.02 -5.44 -4.51
CA LEU A 257 8.23 -6.54 -3.57
C LEU A 257 6.89 -7.01 -2.95
N SER A 258 5.97 -6.08 -2.69
CA SER A 258 4.68 -6.33 -2.03
C SER A 258 3.60 -6.93 -2.92
N ALA A 259 3.82 -7.08 -4.23
CA ALA A 259 2.77 -7.51 -5.16
C ALA A 259 2.01 -8.79 -4.74
N PRO A 260 2.65 -9.85 -4.19
CA PRO A 260 1.92 -10.99 -3.67
C PRO A 260 1.18 -10.74 -2.37
N TYR A 261 1.74 -9.92 -1.48
CA TYR A 261 1.06 -9.53 -0.25
C TYR A 261 -0.22 -8.76 -0.54
N LEU A 262 -0.23 -7.94 -1.60
CA LEU A 262 -1.41 -7.21 -2.07
C LEU A 262 -2.44 -8.11 -2.76
N GLY A 263 -2.14 -9.38 -3.04
CA GLY A 263 -3.02 -10.27 -3.80
C GLY A 263 -2.98 -10.04 -5.32
N TYR A 264 -2.05 -9.22 -5.83
CA TYR A 264 -1.96 -8.91 -7.26
C TYR A 264 -1.31 -10.03 -8.08
N VAL A 265 -0.36 -10.76 -7.51
CA VAL A 265 0.33 -11.82 -8.24
C VAL A 265 0.70 -12.94 -7.29
N ARG A 266 0.71 -14.17 -7.77
CA ARG A 266 1.16 -15.28 -6.93
C ARG A 266 2.64 -15.14 -6.59
N ALA A 267 3.01 -15.53 -5.37
CA ALA A 267 4.40 -15.50 -4.95
C ALA A 267 5.32 -16.39 -5.81
N ASP A 268 4.79 -17.41 -6.49
CA ASP A 268 5.53 -18.30 -7.39
C ASP A 268 5.52 -17.86 -8.88
N ASP A 269 4.93 -16.71 -9.20
CA ASP A 269 4.93 -16.18 -10.57
C ASP A 269 6.35 -15.92 -11.09
N LYS A 270 6.61 -16.26 -12.35
CA LYS A 270 7.94 -16.22 -12.95
C LYS A 270 8.48 -14.80 -13.08
N PHE A 271 7.63 -13.83 -13.42
CA PHE A 271 8.04 -12.43 -13.61
C PHE A 271 8.21 -11.75 -12.27
N TYR A 272 7.31 -12.00 -11.31
CA TYR A 272 7.50 -11.57 -9.93
C TYR A 272 8.79 -12.15 -9.34
N GLN A 273 9.08 -13.43 -9.51
CA GLN A 273 10.31 -14.04 -9.00
C GLN A 273 11.56 -13.45 -9.67
N ALA A 274 11.50 -13.12 -10.97
CA ALA A 274 12.58 -12.40 -11.65
C ALA A 274 12.77 -10.99 -11.08
N THR A 275 11.68 -10.25 -10.90
CA THR A 275 11.65 -8.94 -10.24
C THR A 275 12.24 -9.03 -8.84
N ARG A 276 11.73 -9.91 -7.97
CA ARG A 276 12.20 -10.10 -6.60
C ARG A 276 13.71 -10.32 -6.52
N ARG A 277 14.27 -11.15 -7.42
CA ARG A 277 15.73 -11.36 -7.48
C ARG A 277 16.50 -10.09 -7.81
N PHE A 278 15.98 -9.26 -8.72
CA PHE A 278 16.55 -7.94 -9.01
C PHE A 278 16.45 -6.99 -7.81
N LEU A 279 15.25 -6.87 -7.21
CA LEU A 279 14.98 -5.93 -6.11
C LEU A 279 15.85 -6.22 -4.87
N LEU A 280 16.13 -7.49 -4.58
CA LEU A 280 16.94 -7.95 -3.44
C LEU A 280 18.40 -8.21 -3.82
N SER A 281 18.94 -7.39 -4.73
CA SER A 281 20.33 -7.47 -5.21
C SER A 281 20.97 -6.10 -5.31
N ALA A 282 22.29 -6.05 -5.46
CA ALA A 282 23.03 -4.81 -5.67
C ALA A 282 22.72 -4.13 -7.02
N ASP A 283 21.99 -4.79 -7.94
CA ASP A 283 21.55 -4.18 -9.19
C ASP A 283 20.35 -3.24 -8.97
N ASN A 284 19.61 -3.39 -7.86
CA ASN A 284 18.61 -2.42 -7.44
C ASN A 284 19.31 -1.22 -6.75
N PRO A 285 19.21 0.01 -7.29
CA PRO A 285 19.91 1.17 -6.74
C PRO A 285 19.48 1.56 -5.32
N THR A 286 18.31 1.08 -4.86
CA THR A 286 17.80 1.35 -3.51
C THR A 286 18.02 0.20 -2.53
N PHE A 287 18.73 -0.85 -2.93
CA PHE A 287 19.05 -1.98 -2.05
C PHE A 287 20.42 -1.80 -1.39
N TYR A 288 20.45 -1.87 -0.06
CA TYR A 288 21.65 -1.64 0.75
C TYR A 288 21.95 -2.83 1.66
N THR A 289 23.20 -2.96 2.04
CA THR A 289 23.70 -4.03 2.93
C THR A 289 24.62 -3.43 3.97
N GLY A 290 24.42 -3.81 5.23
CA GLY A 290 25.29 -3.49 6.36
C GLY A 290 25.51 -4.69 7.28
N SER A 291 26.18 -4.46 8.40
CA SER A 291 26.52 -5.53 9.36
C SER A 291 25.32 -6.10 10.12
N VAL A 292 24.23 -5.35 10.24
CA VAL A 292 23.01 -5.76 10.97
C VAL A 292 21.92 -6.22 10.01
N ALA A 293 21.70 -5.48 8.93
CA ALA A 293 20.61 -5.72 8.00
C ALA A 293 21.01 -5.51 6.55
N ARG A 294 20.24 -6.10 5.64
CA ARG A 294 20.18 -5.73 4.23
C ARG A 294 18.71 -5.53 3.85
N GLY A 295 18.44 -4.62 2.93
CA GLY A 295 17.07 -4.32 2.55
C GLY A 295 16.97 -3.15 1.60
N ILE A 296 15.74 -2.84 1.23
CA ILE A 296 15.41 -1.72 0.36
C ILE A 296 15.20 -0.48 1.23
N GLY A 297 15.76 0.64 0.78
CA GLY A 297 15.55 1.96 1.36
C GLY A 297 14.53 2.80 0.59
N SER A 298 14.62 4.11 0.78
CA SER A 298 13.88 5.09 0.00
C SER A 298 14.74 6.32 -0.21
N GLN A 299 14.56 7.00 -1.35
CA GLN A 299 15.14 8.32 -1.61
C GLN A 299 14.64 9.39 -0.61
N HIS A 300 13.55 9.09 0.11
CA HIS A 300 12.96 9.95 1.13
C HIS A 300 13.86 10.14 2.37
N THR A 301 14.73 9.16 2.64
CA THR A 301 15.61 9.12 3.81
C THR A 301 17.08 9.24 3.44
N ALA A 302 17.96 9.22 4.43
CA ALA A 302 19.40 9.25 4.19
C ALA A 302 19.85 8.12 3.25
N ASP A 303 20.83 8.43 2.40
CA ASP A 303 21.42 7.46 1.48
C ASP A 303 22.00 6.26 2.26
N HIS A 304 21.92 5.07 1.66
CA HIS A 304 22.32 3.79 2.24
C HIS A 304 21.52 3.29 3.47
N TRP A 305 20.41 3.93 3.84
CA TRP A 305 19.55 3.47 4.93
C TRP A 305 18.49 2.49 4.45
N VAL A 306 18.11 1.54 5.31
CA VAL A 306 17.09 0.51 5.01
C VAL A 306 15.83 0.77 5.84
N TRP A 307 14.68 0.32 5.33
CA TRP A 307 13.39 0.53 5.98
C TRP A 307 12.82 -0.78 6.52
N PRO A 308 12.34 -0.82 7.78
CA PRO A 308 11.67 -1.99 8.33
C PRO A 308 10.47 -2.46 7.50
N LEU A 309 9.74 -1.55 6.83
CA LEU A 309 8.64 -1.93 5.92
C LEU A 309 9.10 -2.90 4.82
N ALA A 310 10.23 -2.61 4.16
CA ALA A 310 10.78 -3.47 3.12
C ALA A 310 11.25 -4.82 3.68
N LEU A 311 11.90 -4.82 4.85
CA LEU A 311 12.32 -6.05 5.51
C LEU A 311 11.12 -6.94 5.85
N VAL A 312 10.10 -6.38 6.50
CA VAL A 312 8.87 -7.11 6.81
C VAL A 312 8.23 -7.63 5.53
N MET A 313 8.20 -6.83 4.46
CA MET A 313 7.63 -7.26 3.18
C MET A 313 8.44 -8.38 2.52
N GLU A 314 9.78 -8.36 2.59
CA GLU A 314 10.64 -9.49 2.17
C GLU A 314 10.20 -10.77 2.91
N GLY A 315 9.98 -10.68 4.22
CA GLY A 315 9.52 -11.79 5.05
C GLY A 315 8.10 -12.28 4.72
N MET A 316 7.16 -11.36 4.52
CA MET A 316 5.75 -11.68 4.18
C MET A 316 5.62 -12.42 2.85
N THR A 317 6.49 -12.07 1.90
CA THR A 317 6.48 -12.62 0.53
C THR A 317 7.52 -13.72 0.32
N ALA A 318 8.21 -14.14 1.39
CA ALA A 318 9.17 -15.23 1.39
C ALA A 318 8.50 -16.58 1.11
N THR A 319 9.16 -17.41 0.31
CA THR A 319 8.70 -18.78 -0.01
C THR A 319 9.32 -19.85 0.90
N SER A 320 10.26 -19.47 1.77
CA SER A 320 10.92 -20.39 2.71
C SER A 320 10.87 -19.90 4.15
N ASN A 321 10.75 -20.84 5.10
CA ASN A 321 10.82 -20.51 6.52
C ASN A 321 12.19 -19.96 6.93
N THR A 322 13.27 -20.37 6.26
CA THR A 322 14.62 -19.86 6.52
C THR A 322 14.71 -18.36 6.22
N GLU A 323 14.18 -17.92 5.08
CA GLU A 323 14.15 -16.50 4.71
C GLU A 323 13.32 -15.68 5.70
N ARG A 324 12.14 -16.19 6.12
CA ARG A 324 11.33 -15.57 7.18
C ARG A 324 12.13 -15.39 8.47
N GLN A 325 12.75 -16.45 8.99
CA GLN A 325 13.54 -16.35 10.21
C GLN A 325 14.73 -15.40 10.08
N ASN A 326 15.37 -15.33 8.92
CA ASN A 326 16.45 -14.37 8.67
C ASN A 326 15.98 -12.92 8.69
N VAL A 327 14.80 -12.62 8.12
CA VAL A 327 14.16 -11.30 8.21
C VAL A 327 13.82 -10.97 9.66
N LEU A 328 13.20 -11.89 10.40
CA LEU A 328 12.88 -11.70 11.82
C LEU A 328 14.13 -11.37 12.64
N ASN A 329 15.23 -12.09 12.41
CA ASN A 329 16.49 -11.83 13.12
C ASN A 329 17.04 -10.43 12.82
N GLN A 330 16.93 -9.94 11.57
CA GLN A 330 17.35 -8.58 11.21
C GLN A 330 16.48 -7.52 11.92
N LEU A 331 15.15 -7.70 11.93
CA LEU A 331 14.21 -6.80 12.61
C LEU A 331 14.40 -6.77 14.13
N LEU A 332 14.74 -7.91 14.74
CA LEU A 332 15.06 -7.97 16.17
C LEU A 332 16.41 -7.31 16.48
N ALA A 333 17.37 -7.40 15.56
CA ALA A 333 18.67 -6.78 15.71
C ALA A 333 18.66 -5.27 15.41
N SER A 334 17.62 -4.76 14.74
CA SER A 334 17.44 -3.33 14.47
C SER A 334 16.78 -2.56 15.62
N ASP A 335 16.33 -3.23 16.68
CA ASP A 335 15.72 -2.59 17.86
C ASP A 335 16.78 -1.83 18.69
N PRO A 336 16.72 -0.49 18.78
CA PRO A 336 17.67 0.30 19.57
C PRO A 336 17.41 0.18 21.09
N GLY A 337 16.39 -0.55 21.51
CA GLY A 337 15.98 -0.79 22.89
C GLY A 337 14.64 -0.17 23.28
N ASP A 338 13.96 0.52 22.35
CA ASP A 338 12.63 1.09 22.56
C ASP A 338 11.48 0.14 22.18
N HIS A 339 11.83 -1.02 21.60
CA HIS A 339 10.89 -2.06 21.22
C HIS A 339 9.84 -1.60 20.21
N LEU A 340 10.22 -0.70 19.29
CA LEU A 340 9.41 -0.31 18.14
C LEU A 340 10.21 -0.47 16.85
N LEU A 341 9.50 -0.52 15.73
CA LEU A 341 10.08 -0.32 14.41
C LEU A 341 9.92 1.14 13.98
N HIS A 342 10.94 1.62 13.28
CA HIS A 342 11.10 2.99 12.82
C HIS A 342 10.86 3.11 11.32
N GLU A 343 10.93 4.33 10.78
CA GLU A 343 10.82 4.56 9.34
C GLU A 343 12.01 3.97 8.58
N SER A 344 13.22 4.38 8.97
CA SER A 344 14.47 3.91 8.37
C SER A 344 15.58 3.85 9.42
N PHE A 345 16.63 3.05 9.16
CA PHE A 345 17.82 2.99 10.00
C PHE A 345 19.09 2.70 9.20
N ASP A 346 20.25 3.10 9.74
CA ASP A 346 21.57 2.72 9.21
C ASP A 346 21.77 1.20 9.39
N PRO A 347 21.91 0.41 8.32
CA PRO A 347 22.03 -1.05 8.41
C PRO A 347 23.30 -1.53 9.13
N ASN A 348 24.23 -0.63 9.50
CA ASN A 348 25.40 -0.93 10.33
C ASN A 348 25.24 -0.48 11.79
N ASP A 349 24.30 0.43 12.07
CA ASP A 349 24.14 1.08 13.37
C ASP A 349 22.68 1.49 13.62
N PRO A 350 21.82 0.54 14.04
CA PRO A 350 20.38 0.78 14.19
C PRO A 350 20.00 1.85 15.23
N ALA A 351 20.94 2.29 16.08
CA ALA A 351 20.72 3.44 16.95
C ALA A 351 20.56 4.77 16.17
N LYS A 352 20.94 4.78 14.88
CA LYS A 352 20.66 5.86 13.94
C LYS A 352 19.43 5.50 13.12
N PHE A 353 18.31 6.13 13.44
CA PHE A 353 17.03 5.89 12.78
C PHE A 353 16.23 7.20 12.61
N THR A 354 15.20 7.16 11.77
CA THR A 354 14.21 8.23 11.59
C THR A 354 12.84 7.81 12.12
N ARG A 355 12.05 8.78 12.60
CA ARG A 355 10.69 8.63 13.17
C ARG A 355 10.58 7.62 14.32
N ALA A 356 10.64 8.14 15.54
CA ALA A 356 10.53 7.34 16.78
C ALA A 356 9.12 6.78 17.05
N ASP A 357 8.07 7.42 16.51
CA ASP A 357 6.70 6.96 16.64
C ASP A 357 6.04 6.90 15.26
N PHE A 358 6.10 5.72 14.64
CA PHE A 358 5.52 5.46 13.33
C PHE A 358 4.69 4.17 13.38
N GLY A 359 3.36 4.29 13.32
CA GLY A 359 2.49 3.15 13.58
C GLY A 359 2.52 2.07 12.51
N TRP A 360 2.73 2.46 11.25
CA TRP A 360 2.65 1.55 10.12
C TRP A 360 3.66 0.38 10.15
N PRO A 361 4.98 0.58 10.30
CA PRO A 361 5.92 -0.53 10.37
C PRO A 361 5.63 -1.47 11.55
N ASN A 362 5.17 -0.92 12.68
CA ASN A 362 4.78 -1.68 13.87
C ASN A 362 3.55 -2.57 13.63
N ALA A 363 2.52 -2.04 12.97
CA ALA A 363 1.35 -2.81 12.57
C ALA A 363 1.71 -3.93 11.59
N LEU A 364 2.49 -3.61 10.55
CA LEU A 364 2.90 -4.60 9.54
C LEU A 364 3.76 -5.72 10.17
N PHE A 365 4.67 -5.39 11.08
CA PHE A 365 5.42 -6.39 11.84
C PHE A 365 4.53 -7.27 12.72
N SER A 366 3.49 -6.70 13.32
CA SER A 366 2.54 -7.45 14.12
C SER A 366 1.81 -8.48 13.27
N GLU A 367 1.36 -8.10 12.07
CA GLU A 367 0.77 -9.05 11.11
C GLU A 367 1.77 -10.12 10.69
N TYR A 368 3.04 -9.75 10.47
CA TYR A 368 4.10 -10.68 10.10
C TYR A 368 4.34 -11.73 11.18
N MET A 369 4.39 -11.29 12.45
CA MET A 369 4.50 -12.18 13.60
C MET A 369 3.28 -13.10 13.73
N MET A 370 2.08 -12.61 13.47
CA MET A 370 0.86 -13.42 13.56
C MET A 370 0.83 -14.48 12.46
N THR A 371 1.13 -14.11 11.22
CA THR A 371 0.99 -14.96 10.04
C THR A 371 2.21 -15.82 9.79
N SER A 372 3.30 -15.18 9.36
CA SER A 372 4.52 -15.82 8.85
C SER A 372 5.29 -16.57 9.94
N ILE A 373 5.12 -16.18 11.21
CA ILE A 373 5.78 -16.79 12.37
C ILE A 373 4.79 -17.59 13.23
N GLY A 374 3.64 -17.00 13.56
CA GLY A 374 2.64 -17.57 14.47
C GLY A 374 1.64 -18.53 13.82
N GLY A 375 1.59 -18.59 12.49
CA GLY A 375 0.70 -19.50 11.76
C GLY A 375 -0.78 -19.11 11.78
N ALA A 376 -1.11 -17.86 12.11
CA ALA A 376 -2.47 -17.35 11.93
C ALA A 376 -2.87 -17.46 10.44
N PRO A 377 -4.10 -17.90 10.16
CA PRO A 377 -4.59 -17.97 8.78
C PRO A 377 -4.64 -16.58 8.17
N PRO A 378 -4.36 -16.38 6.88
CA PRO A 378 -4.38 -15.06 6.27
C PRO A 378 -5.76 -14.38 6.40
N ILE A 379 -5.77 -13.05 6.47
CA ILE A 379 -6.99 -12.23 6.37
C ILE A 379 -7.69 -12.55 5.03
N ALA A 380 -9.02 -12.61 5.06
CA ALA A 380 -9.80 -12.73 3.84
C ALA A 380 -9.67 -11.43 3.03
N MET A 381 -9.09 -11.53 1.83
CA MET A 381 -8.78 -10.38 1.00
C MET A 381 -9.01 -10.64 -0.49
N GLY A 382 -9.06 -9.56 -1.27
CA GLY A 382 -9.10 -9.60 -2.73
C GLY A 382 -7.88 -10.27 -3.36
N ASN A 383 -8.05 -10.76 -4.59
CA ASN A 383 -6.95 -11.28 -5.40
C ASN A 383 -7.25 -11.14 -6.90
N THR A 384 -6.32 -11.61 -7.72
CA THR A 384 -6.43 -11.60 -9.19
C THR A 384 -6.40 -13.01 -9.80
N ASP A 385 -6.84 -14.04 -9.06
CA ASP A 385 -6.87 -15.42 -9.57
C ASP A 385 -7.82 -15.58 -10.77
N ASP A 386 -8.74 -14.63 -10.97
CA ASP A 386 -9.65 -14.56 -12.12
C ASP A 386 -9.04 -13.89 -13.37
N LEU A 387 -7.85 -13.28 -13.25
CA LEU A 387 -7.19 -12.56 -14.35
C LEU A 387 -6.15 -13.43 -15.05
N GLU A 388 -6.03 -13.24 -16.36
CA GLU A 388 -4.94 -13.81 -17.15
C GLU A 388 -3.69 -12.92 -17.07
N PHE A 389 -2.55 -13.53 -16.75
CA PHE A 389 -1.23 -12.92 -16.78
C PHE A 389 -0.48 -13.34 -18.04
N ARG A 390 0.43 -12.49 -18.53
CA ARG A 390 1.27 -12.88 -19.66
C ARG A 390 2.08 -14.12 -19.30
N SER A 391 2.01 -15.15 -20.15
CA SER A 391 2.66 -16.43 -19.90
C SER A 391 4.01 -16.59 -20.60
N GLN A 392 4.37 -15.71 -21.53
CA GLN A 392 5.61 -15.76 -22.31
C GLN A 392 6.35 -14.44 -22.27
#